data_AF-A0A9E1YT14-F1
#
_entry.id   AF-A0A9E1YT14-F1
#
_cell.length_a   1.000
_cell.length_b   1.000
_cell.length_c   1.000
_cell.angle_alpha   90.00
_cell.angle_beta   90.00
_cell.angle_gamma   90.00
#
_symmetry.space_group_name_H-M   'P 1'
#
loop_
_entity.id
_entity.type
_entity.pdbx_description
1 polymer ?
#
loop_
_entity_poly.entity_id
_entity_poly.type
_entity_poly.pdbx_seq_one_letter_code
_entity_poly.pdbx_strand_id
1 'polypeptide(L)'
;AEDLGVDTIVVPPNAGVLSAYGLLAADYQLFDSTTRKMRLNETTPAAVLEVFADMKKRAVERFVLMGLGNNPTLTLIADMRFVGQAFEVPVELDTAKLDALTSEGLRTLFAEEHHRVFMHGGDAANPIEIVAFRLGVTAPLDHIPALKEDSNDTAGPMIPWAMYEHGTAHDGVSGHRAALGSGETLTGPALLEDSTSTISIPTGWNAATDEHHNLILRRV
;
A
#
# COMPACT_ATOMS: atom_id res chain seq x y z
N ALA A 1 17.81 -2.74 -11.63
CA ALA A 1 18.38 -1.87 -10.59
C ALA A 1 19.29 -0.82 -11.21
N GLU A 2 20.26 -1.24 -12.04
CA GLU A 2 21.27 -0.35 -12.62
C GLU A 2 20.69 0.74 -13.53
N ASP A 3 19.84 0.36 -14.48
CA ASP A 3 19.18 1.31 -15.40
C ASP A 3 18.34 2.38 -14.68
N LEU A 4 17.90 2.07 -13.46
CA LEU A 4 17.08 2.95 -12.63
C LEU A 4 17.90 3.72 -11.58
N GLY A 5 19.22 3.53 -11.53
CA GLY A 5 20.08 4.14 -10.51
C GLY A 5 19.73 3.70 -9.08
N VAL A 6 19.22 2.47 -8.91
CA VAL A 6 18.88 1.92 -7.60
C VAL A 6 20.09 1.18 -7.04
N ASP A 7 20.52 1.56 -5.84
CA ASP A 7 21.72 1.03 -5.17
C ASP A 7 21.42 0.04 -4.04
N THR A 8 20.15 -0.14 -3.69
CA THR A 8 19.72 -1.10 -2.67
C THR A 8 18.46 -1.83 -3.11
N ILE A 9 18.50 -3.15 -3.05
CA ILE A 9 17.37 -4.03 -3.37
C ILE A 9 17.06 -4.86 -2.13
N VAL A 10 15.78 -4.96 -1.78
CA VAL A 10 15.29 -5.79 -0.68
C VAL A 10 14.57 -6.99 -1.28
N VAL A 11 15.05 -8.20 -0.97
CA VAL A 11 14.41 -9.44 -1.38
C VAL A 11 13.85 -10.13 -0.12
N PRO A 12 12.52 -10.08 0.11
CA PRO A 12 11.94 -10.70 1.28
C PRO A 12 12.06 -12.24 1.25
N PRO A 13 11.87 -12.93 2.38
CA PRO A 13 11.63 -14.37 2.39
C PRO A 13 10.47 -14.74 1.48
N ASN A 14 10.56 -15.89 0.80
CA ASN A 14 9.46 -16.40 -0.04
C ASN A 14 9.01 -15.40 -1.13
N ALA A 15 9.97 -14.69 -1.75
CA ALA A 15 9.70 -13.62 -2.70
C ALA A 15 8.79 -14.04 -3.87
N GLY A 16 8.81 -15.32 -4.27
CA GLY A 16 7.96 -15.85 -5.34
C GLY A 16 6.46 -15.88 -5.02
N VAL A 17 6.07 -15.80 -3.74
CA VAL A 17 4.67 -15.87 -3.29
C VAL A 17 4.20 -14.62 -2.54
N LEU A 18 4.94 -13.51 -2.67
CA LEU A 18 4.67 -12.27 -1.93
C LEU A 18 3.27 -11.69 -2.19
N SER A 19 2.70 -11.89 -3.39
CA SER A 19 1.32 -11.46 -3.69
C SER A 19 0.27 -12.22 -2.87
N ALA A 20 0.48 -13.52 -2.65
CA ALA A 20 -0.41 -14.33 -1.79
C ALA A 20 -0.27 -13.91 -0.32
N TYR A 21 0.95 -13.59 0.11
CA TYR A 21 1.17 -12.99 1.42
C TYR A 21 0.42 -11.67 1.59
N GLY A 22 0.46 -10.79 0.58
CA GLY A 22 -0.26 -9.51 0.60
C GLY A 22 -1.77 -9.68 0.84
N LEU A 23 -2.38 -10.75 0.31
CA LEU A 23 -3.77 -11.08 0.60
C LEU A 23 -4.01 -11.48 2.07
N LEU A 24 -3.07 -12.21 2.67
CA LEU A 24 -3.15 -12.64 4.07
C LEU A 24 -2.83 -11.53 5.08
N ALA A 25 -2.06 -10.53 4.64
CA ALA A 25 -1.59 -9.41 5.46
C ALA A 25 -2.42 -8.13 5.27
N ALA A 26 -3.43 -8.14 4.39
CA ALA A 26 -4.30 -7.00 4.15
C ALA A 26 -5.48 -6.96 5.14
N ASP A 27 -5.75 -5.78 5.68
CA ASP A 27 -6.96 -5.52 6.46
C ASP A 27 -8.22 -5.83 5.64
N TYR A 28 -9.28 -6.21 6.34
CA TYR A 28 -10.57 -6.41 5.70
C TYR A 28 -11.20 -5.07 5.38
N GLN A 29 -11.35 -4.79 4.08
CA GLN A 29 -11.89 -3.51 3.62
C GLN A 29 -13.11 -3.70 2.72
N LEU A 30 -14.16 -2.93 3.02
CA LEU A 30 -15.38 -2.83 2.21
C LEU A 30 -15.59 -1.38 1.81
N PHE A 31 -15.94 -1.14 0.55
CA PHE A 31 -16.36 0.17 0.08
C PHE A 31 -17.82 0.16 -0.36
N ASP A 32 -18.54 1.21 0.02
CA ASP A 32 -19.83 1.59 -0.54
C ASP A 32 -19.72 2.97 -1.19
N SER A 33 -20.48 3.20 -2.26
CA SER A 33 -20.46 4.48 -2.97
C SER A 33 -21.86 4.90 -3.39
N THR A 34 -22.17 6.19 -3.21
CA THR A 34 -23.44 6.79 -3.63
C THR A 34 -23.16 8.07 -4.41
N THR A 35 -23.75 8.19 -5.60
CA THR A 35 -23.74 9.45 -6.36
C THR A 35 -24.87 10.33 -5.84
N ARG A 36 -24.55 11.49 -5.29
CA ARG A 36 -25.53 12.50 -4.86
C ARG A 36 -24.96 13.89 -5.15
N LYS A 37 -25.26 14.39 -6.35
CA LYS A 37 -24.78 15.68 -6.81
C LYS A 37 -25.46 16.83 -6.06
N MET A 38 -24.69 17.68 -5.40
CA MET A 38 -25.22 18.86 -4.69
C MET A 38 -24.22 20.02 -4.70
N ARG A 39 -24.71 21.24 -4.84
CA ARG A 39 -23.88 22.44 -4.66
C ARG A 39 -23.60 22.65 -3.18
N LEU A 40 -22.37 23.04 -2.85
CA LEU A 40 -21.98 23.41 -1.49
C LEU A 40 -22.71 24.68 -1.07
N ASN A 41 -23.53 24.57 -0.02
CA ASN A 41 -24.29 25.65 0.57
C ASN A 41 -24.63 25.32 2.04
N GLU A 42 -25.37 26.20 2.72
CA GLU A 42 -25.69 26.07 4.14
C GLU A 42 -26.44 24.77 4.54
N THR A 43 -27.17 24.13 3.61
CA THR A 43 -27.86 22.86 3.88
C THR A 43 -26.99 21.63 3.62
N THR A 44 -25.83 21.80 2.98
CA THR A 44 -24.95 20.69 2.60
C THR A 44 -24.48 19.86 3.81
N PRO A 45 -24.07 20.43 4.95
CA PRO A 45 -23.65 19.61 6.10
C PRO A 45 -24.72 18.64 6.60
N ALA A 46 -25.99 19.09 6.65
CA ALA A 46 -27.10 18.22 7.01
C ALA A 46 -27.30 17.09 5.99
N ALA A 47 -27.19 17.39 4.69
CA ALA A 47 -27.27 16.39 3.64
C ALA A 47 -26.12 15.36 3.71
N VAL A 48 -24.90 15.79 4.08
CA VAL A 48 -23.76 14.88 4.29
C VAL A 48 -24.03 13.92 5.43
N LEU A 49 -24.56 14.41 6.56
CA LEU A 49 -24.95 13.58 7.71
C LEU A 49 -26.00 12.53 7.33
N GLU A 50 -27.02 12.91 6.56
CA GLU A 50 -28.03 11.97 6.05
C GLU A 50 -27.42 10.89 5.16
N VAL A 51 -26.56 11.26 4.21
CA VAL A 51 -25.89 10.29 3.32
C VAL A 51 -25.00 9.35 4.13
N PHE A 52 -24.24 9.90 5.07
CA PHE A 52 -23.37 9.11 5.93
C PHE A 52 -24.17 8.09 6.76
N ALA A 53 -25.30 8.50 7.36
CA ALA A 53 -26.14 7.61 8.15
C ALA A 53 -26.68 6.44 7.32
N ASP A 54 -27.15 6.70 6.08
CA ASP A 54 -27.62 5.66 5.17
C ASP A 54 -26.49 4.71 4.75
N MET A 55 -25.36 5.25 4.27
CA MET A 55 -24.21 4.45 3.85
C MET A 55 -23.66 3.63 5.00
N LYS A 56 -23.54 4.21 6.20
CA LYS A 56 -23.06 3.54 7.42
C LYS A 56 -23.95 2.35 7.76
N LYS A 57 -25.27 2.52 7.72
CA LYS A 57 -26.21 1.43 7.98
C LYS A 57 -25.99 0.26 7.01
N ARG A 58 -26.01 0.53 5.70
CA ARG A 58 -25.84 -0.50 4.66
C ARG A 58 -24.47 -1.19 4.75
N ALA A 59 -23.41 -0.43 4.99
CA ALA A 59 -22.06 -0.96 5.04
C ALA A 59 -21.80 -1.80 6.30
N VAL A 60 -22.26 -1.36 7.48
CA VAL A 60 -22.15 -2.12 8.73
C VAL A 60 -22.98 -3.41 8.68
N GLU A 61 -24.19 -3.38 8.13
CA GLU A 61 -25.01 -4.59 7.94
C GLU A 61 -24.28 -5.65 7.09
N ARG A 62 -23.67 -5.24 5.97
CA ARG A 62 -22.85 -6.13 5.14
C ARG A 62 -21.62 -6.66 5.88
N PHE A 63 -20.95 -5.80 6.64
CA PHE A 63 -19.76 -6.14 7.39
C PHE A 63 -20.03 -7.22 8.45
N VAL A 64 -21.13 -7.08 9.19
CA VAL A 64 -21.59 -8.06 10.18
C VAL A 64 -21.93 -9.40 9.53
N LEU A 65 -22.59 -9.40 8.36
CA LEU A 65 -22.90 -10.63 7.62
C LEU A 65 -21.66 -11.40 7.16
N MET A 66 -20.52 -10.72 6.97
CA MET A 66 -19.25 -11.35 6.61
C MET A 66 -18.51 -11.93 7.83
N GLY A 67 -19.00 -11.71 9.06
CA GLY A 67 -18.36 -12.20 10.29
C GLY A 67 -17.04 -11.48 10.62
N LEU A 68 -16.81 -10.30 10.06
CA LEU A 68 -15.55 -9.57 10.15
C LEU A 68 -15.50 -8.71 11.43
N GLY A 69 -15.34 -9.35 12.59
CA GLY A 69 -15.01 -8.68 13.86
C GLY A 69 -16.03 -7.64 14.37
N ASN A 70 -15.67 -7.01 15.49
CA ASN A 70 -16.44 -5.93 16.12
C ASN A 70 -15.56 -4.68 16.16
N ASN A 71 -16.12 -3.51 15.79
CA ASN A 71 -15.48 -2.18 15.76
C ASN A 71 -14.66 -1.84 14.49
N PRO A 72 -15.28 -1.80 13.29
CA PRO A 72 -14.61 -1.27 12.12
C PRO A 72 -14.34 0.23 12.24
N THR A 73 -13.26 0.70 11.62
CA THR A 73 -13.01 2.12 11.34
C THR A 73 -13.78 2.53 10.08
N LEU A 74 -14.38 3.73 10.11
CA LEU A 74 -15.15 4.29 9.01
C LEU A 74 -14.45 5.52 8.44
N THR A 75 -14.21 5.51 7.13
CA THR A 75 -13.64 6.64 6.39
C THR A 75 -14.66 7.12 5.37
N LEU A 76 -15.14 8.36 5.51
CA LEU A 76 -16.06 8.98 4.57
C LEU A 76 -15.28 9.93 3.66
N ILE A 77 -15.45 9.79 2.35
CA ILE A 77 -14.86 10.67 1.35
C ILE A 77 -15.99 11.32 0.55
N ALA A 78 -15.94 12.64 0.41
CA ALA A 78 -16.76 13.39 -0.53
C ALA A 78 -15.92 13.72 -1.77
N ASP A 79 -16.39 13.29 -2.95
CA ASP A 79 -15.76 13.64 -4.22
C ASP A 79 -16.29 15.01 -4.64
N MET A 80 -15.43 16.03 -4.55
CA MET A 80 -15.78 17.44 -4.68
C MET A 80 -15.09 18.09 -5.86
N ARG A 81 -15.68 19.12 -6.45
CA ARG A 81 -15.01 19.91 -7.50
C ARG A 81 -15.58 21.32 -7.59
N PHE A 82 -14.87 22.20 -8.28
CA PHE A 82 -15.48 23.44 -8.75
C PHE A 82 -16.55 23.14 -9.81
N VAL A 83 -17.66 23.86 -9.80
CA VAL A 83 -18.71 23.69 -10.82
C VAL A 83 -18.13 23.98 -12.20
N GLY A 84 -18.26 23.01 -13.12
CA GLY A 84 -17.70 23.09 -14.47
C GLY A 84 -16.30 22.47 -14.63
N GLN A 85 -15.67 22.06 -13.53
CA GLN A 85 -14.41 21.30 -13.58
C GLN A 85 -14.65 19.86 -14.06
N ALA A 86 -13.69 19.33 -14.82
CA ALA A 86 -13.79 17.98 -15.40
C ALA A 86 -13.54 16.85 -14.39
N PHE A 87 -12.72 17.09 -13.36
CA PHE A 87 -12.28 16.07 -12.42
C PHE A 87 -12.64 16.43 -10.97
N GLU A 88 -12.98 15.40 -10.20
CA GLU A 88 -13.21 15.46 -8.77
C GLU A 88 -11.91 15.36 -7.97
N VAL A 89 -11.93 16.00 -6.80
CA VAL A 89 -10.91 15.93 -5.75
C VAL A 89 -11.53 15.16 -4.57
N PRO A 90 -10.89 14.08 -4.10
CA PRO A 90 -11.36 13.35 -2.93
C PRO A 90 -11.09 14.14 -1.66
N VAL A 91 -12.14 14.43 -0.89
CA VAL A 91 -12.04 15.13 0.39
C VAL A 91 -12.47 14.18 1.51
N GLU A 92 -11.52 13.77 2.34
CA GLU A 92 -11.80 12.93 3.51
C GLU A 92 -12.47 13.75 4.62
N LEU A 93 -13.56 13.21 5.17
CA LEU A 93 -14.34 13.84 6.23
C LEU A 93 -14.18 13.04 7.52
N ASP A 94 -13.80 13.74 8.60
CA ASP A 94 -13.70 13.16 9.94
C ASP A 94 -15.08 12.71 10.43
N THR A 95 -15.29 11.39 10.42
CA THR A 95 -16.58 10.78 10.78
C THR A 95 -16.98 11.03 12.24
N ALA A 96 -16.04 11.37 13.12
CA ALA A 96 -16.30 11.72 14.52
C ALA A 96 -16.74 13.18 14.71
N LYS A 97 -16.56 14.04 13.70
CA LYS A 97 -16.87 15.49 13.78
C LYS A 97 -17.92 15.95 12.76
N LEU A 98 -18.65 15.02 12.14
CA LEU A 98 -19.67 15.38 11.14
C LEU A 98 -20.79 16.26 11.72
N ASP A 99 -21.12 16.12 13.01
CA ASP A 99 -22.13 16.97 13.67
C ASP A 99 -21.70 18.44 13.78
N ALA A 100 -20.39 18.71 13.76
CA ALA A 100 -19.82 20.06 13.77
C ALA A 100 -19.45 20.55 12.36
N LEU A 101 -19.77 19.78 11.32
CA LEU A 101 -19.44 20.12 9.94
C LEU A 101 -20.21 21.37 9.51
N THR A 102 -19.50 22.30 8.87
CA THR A 102 -20.08 23.53 8.33
C THR A 102 -19.81 23.62 6.83
N SER A 103 -20.61 24.42 6.12
CA SER A 103 -20.40 24.72 4.70
C SER A 103 -18.99 25.30 4.46
N GLU A 104 -18.55 26.22 5.33
CA GLU A 104 -17.22 26.83 5.24
C GLU A 104 -16.10 25.86 5.60
N GLY A 105 -16.33 24.95 6.56
CA GLY A 105 -15.40 23.86 6.86
C GLY A 105 -15.19 22.94 5.66
N LEU A 106 -16.27 22.54 4.97
CA LEU A 106 -16.19 21.75 3.74
C LEU A 106 -15.45 22.51 2.61
N ARG A 107 -15.70 23.81 2.46
CA ARG A 107 -14.96 24.66 1.51
C ARG A 107 -13.47 24.64 1.82
N THR A 108 -13.11 24.79 3.09
CA THR A 108 -11.72 24.81 3.55
C THR A 108 -11.03 23.49 3.24
N LEU A 109 -11.64 22.35 3.65
CA LEU A 109 -11.11 21.02 3.38
C LEU A 109 -10.92 20.76 1.87
N PHE A 110 -11.89 21.16 1.05
CA PHE A 110 -11.75 21.05 -0.40
C PHE A 110 -10.64 21.93 -0.96
N ALA A 111 -10.50 23.18 -0.49
CA ALA A 111 -9.45 24.08 -0.96
C ALA A 111 -8.05 23.53 -0.62
N GLU A 112 -7.88 22.94 0.56
CA GLU A 112 -6.64 22.27 1.00
C GLU A 112 -6.31 21.08 0.09
N GLU A 113 -7.25 20.16 -0.12
CA GLU A 113 -7.04 18.99 -0.98
C GLU A 113 -6.83 19.37 -2.46
N HIS A 114 -7.57 20.35 -2.95
CA HIS A 114 -7.40 20.86 -4.31
C HIS A 114 -6.00 21.47 -4.49
N HIS A 115 -5.53 22.25 -3.52
CA HIS A 115 -4.19 22.81 -3.55
C HIS A 115 -3.13 21.71 -3.50
N ARG A 116 -3.31 20.69 -2.66
CA ARG A 116 -2.40 19.53 -2.56
C ARG A 116 -2.27 18.78 -3.89
N VAL A 117 -3.37 18.61 -4.63
CA VAL A 117 -3.39 17.87 -5.91
C VAL A 117 -2.87 18.71 -7.07
N PHE A 118 -3.27 19.98 -7.17
CA PHE A 118 -3.01 20.80 -8.36
C PHE A 118 -1.96 21.90 -8.17
N MET A 119 -1.42 22.06 -6.96
CA MET A 119 -0.43 23.10 -6.60
C MET A 119 -0.89 24.53 -6.86
N HIS A 120 -2.20 24.74 -7.06
CA HIS A 120 -2.85 26.05 -7.15
C HIS A 120 -4.20 26.01 -6.43
N GLY A 121 -4.50 27.07 -5.69
CA GLY A 121 -5.83 27.28 -5.11
C GLY A 121 -6.77 27.81 -6.20
N GLY A 122 -7.97 27.27 -6.32
CA GLY A 122 -9.03 27.95 -7.08
C GLY A 122 -9.49 29.20 -6.32
N ASP A 123 -10.11 30.15 -7.04
CA ASP A 123 -10.69 31.33 -6.42
C ASP A 123 -11.71 30.92 -5.34
N ALA A 124 -11.58 31.50 -4.14
CA ALA A 124 -12.49 31.24 -3.01
C ALA A 124 -13.95 31.54 -3.37
N ALA A 125 -14.20 32.41 -4.35
CA ALA A 125 -15.53 32.74 -4.86
C ALA A 125 -16.14 31.65 -5.77
N ASN A 126 -15.34 30.70 -6.26
CA ASN A 126 -15.85 29.69 -7.19
C ASN A 126 -16.87 28.77 -6.49
N PRO A 127 -18.00 28.49 -7.16
CA PRO A 127 -18.99 27.55 -6.65
C PRO A 127 -18.41 26.14 -6.64
N ILE A 128 -18.66 25.41 -5.55
CA ILE A 128 -18.21 24.04 -5.32
C ILE A 128 -19.42 23.11 -5.38
N GLU A 129 -19.23 21.90 -5.87
CA GLU A 129 -20.23 20.82 -5.81
C GLU A 129 -19.60 19.52 -5.31
N ILE A 130 -20.39 18.76 -4.53
CA ILE A 130 -20.12 17.35 -4.24
C ILE A 130 -20.80 16.54 -5.35
N VAL A 131 -20.11 15.54 -5.90
CA VAL A 131 -20.61 14.66 -6.97
C VAL A 131 -21.01 13.30 -6.42
N ALA A 132 -20.18 12.72 -5.55
CA ALA A 132 -20.39 11.41 -4.97
C ALA A 132 -19.80 11.32 -3.56
N PHE A 133 -20.20 10.28 -2.85
CA PHE A 133 -19.67 9.89 -1.55
C PHE A 133 -19.15 8.47 -1.62
N ARG A 134 -18.03 8.21 -0.93
CA ARG A 134 -17.45 6.88 -0.75
C ARG A 134 -17.28 6.62 0.75
N LEU A 135 -17.77 5.48 1.22
CA LEU A 135 -17.60 5.04 2.60
C LEU A 135 -16.74 3.79 2.61
N GLY A 136 -15.55 3.90 3.20
CA GLY A 136 -14.71 2.77 3.54
C GLY A 136 -15.05 2.24 4.93
N VAL A 137 -15.13 0.92 5.05
CA VAL A 137 -15.24 0.19 6.32
C VAL A 137 -14.02 -0.73 6.40
N THR A 138 -13.17 -0.51 7.39
CA THR A 138 -11.94 -1.28 7.58
C THR A 138 -11.97 -1.96 8.94
N ALA A 139 -11.74 -3.28 8.98
CA ALA A 139 -11.34 -3.95 10.22
C ALA A 139 -9.88 -4.38 10.11
N PRO A 140 -9.06 -4.04 11.12
CA PRO A 140 -7.69 -4.50 11.17
C PRO A 140 -7.64 -6.03 11.29
N LEU A 141 -6.61 -6.63 10.70
CA LEU A 141 -6.28 -8.01 11.03
C LEU A 141 -5.81 -8.14 12.49
N ASP A 142 -6.29 -9.18 13.17
CA ASP A 142 -5.84 -9.48 14.54
C ASP A 142 -4.35 -9.88 14.58
N HIS A 143 -3.88 -10.55 13.52
CA HIS A 143 -2.52 -11.05 13.43
C HIS A 143 -2.05 -11.09 11.97
N ILE A 144 -0.97 -10.38 11.68
CA ILE A 144 -0.27 -10.45 10.39
C ILE A 144 0.70 -11.64 10.46
N PRO A 145 0.63 -12.62 9.53
CA PRO A 145 1.60 -13.70 9.48
C PRO A 145 3.02 -13.16 9.31
N ALA A 146 3.99 -13.71 10.04
CA ALA A 146 5.38 -13.34 9.83
C ALA A 146 5.90 -13.98 8.52
N LEU A 147 6.55 -13.19 7.67
CA LEU A 147 7.39 -13.73 6.60
C LEU A 147 8.68 -14.24 7.22
N LYS A 148 8.88 -15.54 7.17
CA LYS A 148 10.12 -16.19 7.64
C LYS A 148 10.56 -17.21 6.61
N GLU A 149 11.87 -17.44 6.56
CA GLU A 149 12.43 -18.59 5.87
C GLU A 149 12.00 -19.88 6.59
N ASP A 150 11.81 -20.96 5.83
CA ASP A 150 11.48 -22.25 6.43
C ASP A 150 12.70 -22.80 7.17
N SER A 151 12.55 -23.03 8.48
CA SER A 151 13.63 -23.52 9.36
C SER A 151 14.10 -24.95 9.03
N ASN A 152 13.41 -25.64 8.12
CA ASN A 152 13.73 -26.99 7.69
C ASN A 152 14.61 -27.05 6.43
N ASP A 153 14.95 -25.91 5.83
CA ASP A 153 15.86 -25.91 4.70
C ASP A 153 17.29 -26.24 5.15
N THR A 154 17.67 -27.51 5.02
CA THR A 154 19.06 -27.91 5.24
C THR A 154 19.90 -27.42 4.08
N ALA A 155 20.63 -26.34 4.32
CA ALA A 155 21.54 -25.81 3.33
C ALA A 155 22.82 -26.65 3.23
N GLY A 156 23.10 -27.16 2.02
CA GLY A 156 24.42 -27.65 1.67
C GLY A 156 25.42 -26.49 1.51
N PRO A 157 26.73 -26.77 1.39
CA PRO A 157 27.72 -25.73 1.11
C PRO A 157 27.43 -25.07 -0.25
N MET A 158 27.78 -23.79 -0.36
CA MET A 158 27.85 -23.11 -1.65
C MET A 158 28.81 -23.88 -2.59
N ILE A 159 28.42 -24.05 -3.85
CA ILE A 159 29.20 -24.75 -4.87
C ILE A 159 29.72 -23.77 -5.92
N PRO A 160 30.89 -24.04 -6.56
CA PRO A 160 31.36 -23.23 -7.67
C PRO A 160 30.35 -23.20 -8.83
N TRP A 161 30.15 -22.03 -9.41
CA TRP A 161 29.24 -21.80 -10.53
C TRP A 161 29.80 -20.74 -11.47
N ALA A 162 29.43 -20.79 -12.76
CA ALA A 162 29.79 -19.78 -13.74
C ALA A 162 28.55 -18.96 -14.12
N MET A 163 28.57 -17.65 -13.85
CA MET A 163 27.49 -16.74 -14.21
C MET A 163 27.86 -15.94 -15.46
N TYR A 164 26.95 -15.89 -16.44
CA TYR A 164 27.17 -15.15 -17.68
C TYR A 164 26.52 -13.78 -17.60
N GLU A 165 27.33 -12.73 -17.61
CA GLU A 165 26.89 -11.34 -17.57
C GLU A 165 27.41 -10.61 -18.81
N HIS A 166 26.54 -9.92 -19.54
CA HIS A 166 26.92 -9.16 -20.74
C HIS A 166 27.77 -9.96 -21.76
N GLY A 167 27.52 -11.27 -21.87
CA GLY A 167 28.24 -12.17 -22.78
C GLY A 167 29.59 -12.68 -22.26
N THR A 168 29.98 -12.34 -21.03
CA THR A 168 31.22 -12.79 -20.38
C THR A 168 30.90 -13.75 -19.24
N ALA A 169 31.69 -14.82 -19.10
CA ALA A 169 31.57 -15.74 -17.95
C ALA A 169 32.35 -15.20 -16.76
N HIS A 170 31.73 -15.22 -15.59
CA HIS A 170 32.32 -14.84 -14.31
C HIS A 170 32.25 -16.03 -13.35
N ASP A 171 33.38 -16.34 -12.71
CA ASP A 171 33.43 -17.33 -11.65
C ASP A 171 32.69 -16.82 -10.41
N GLY A 172 31.79 -17.65 -9.88
CA GLY A 172 30.94 -17.32 -8.76
C GLY A 172 30.55 -18.55 -7.97
N VAL A 173 29.51 -18.41 -7.15
CA VAL A 173 28.98 -19.51 -6.34
C VAL A 173 27.47 -19.65 -6.50
N SER A 174 26.97 -20.86 -6.32
CA SER A 174 25.54 -21.16 -6.27
C SER A 174 25.21 -21.96 -5.02
N GLY A 175 24.04 -21.73 -4.44
CA GLY A 175 23.58 -22.55 -3.32
C GLY A 175 22.24 -22.09 -2.77
N HIS A 176 21.77 -22.82 -1.76
CA HIS A 176 20.54 -22.44 -1.08
C HIS A 176 20.74 -21.14 -0.29
N ARG A 177 19.75 -20.26 -0.30
CA ARG A 177 19.75 -18.98 0.45
C ARG A 177 20.10 -19.18 1.92
N ALA A 178 19.55 -20.22 2.55
CA ALA A 178 19.81 -20.58 3.95
C ALA A 178 21.27 -20.95 4.26
N ALA A 179 22.15 -21.13 3.25
CA ALA A 179 23.59 -21.27 3.47
C ALA A 179 24.27 -19.95 3.83
N LEU A 180 23.63 -18.81 3.58
CA LEU A 180 24.14 -17.50 3.98
C LEU A 180 23.75 -17.23 5.43
N GLY A 181 24.74 -17.28 6.33
CA GLY A 181 24.51 -17.05 7.76
C GLY A 181 24.07 -15.63 8.07
N SER A 182 23.39 -15.45 9.20
CA SER A 182 23.04 -14.11 9.70
C SER A 182 24.31 -13.30 9.96
N GLY A 183 24.37 -12.08 9.42
CA GLY A 183 25.54 -11.20 9.49
C GLY A 183 26.65 -11.52 8.47
N GLU A 184 26.53 -12.59 7.68
CA GLU A 184 27.44 -12.86 6.58
C GLU A 184 27.09 -12.00 5.37
N THR A 185 28.12 -11.65 4.59
CA THR A 185 27.96 -10.93 3.34
C THR A 185 28.48 -11.79 2.21
N LEU A 186 27.64 -12.01 1.20
CA LEU A 186 27.99 -12.70 -0.03
C LEU A 186 28.25 -11.67 -1.13
N THR A 187 29.46 -11.66 -1.69
CA THR A 187 29.78 -10.80 -2.83
C THR A 187 29.47 -11.56 -4.12
N GLY A 188 28.82 -10.90 -5.07
CA GLY A 188 28.57 -11.46 -6.39
C GLY A 188 29.86 -11.59 -7.22
N PRO A 189 29.87 -12.42 -8.28
CA PRO A 189 28.74 -13.13 -8.85
C PRO A 189 28.26 -14.31 -7.98
N ALA A 190 26.97 -14.35 -7.66
CA ALA A 190 26.39 -15.46 -6.92
C ALA A 190 24.93 -15.72 -7.33
N LEU A 191 24.50 -16.97 -7.17
CA LEU A 191 23.12 -17.40 -7.39
C LEU A 191 22.59 -18.07 -6.12
N LEU A 192 21.55 -17.49 -5.52
CA LEU A 192 20.88 -18.07 -4.37
C LEU A 192 19.55 -18.67 -4.78
N GLU A 193 19.30 -19.91 -4.39
CA GLU A 193 18.02 -20.59 -4.57
C GLU A 193 17.22 -20.53 -3.27
N ASP A 194 15.93 -20.24 -3.41
CA ASP A 194 14.91 -20.26 -2.37
C ASP A 194 13.78 -21.18 -2.85
N SER A 195 12.94 -21.67 -1.95
CA SER A 195 11.86 -22.61 -2.25
C SER A 195 10.89 -22.10 -3.33
N THR A 196 10.76 -20.78 -3.46
CA THR A 196 9.83 -20.10 -4.38
C THR A 196 10.50 -19.16 -5.38
N SER A 197 11.83 -18.99 -5.31
CA SER A 197 12.52 -18.01 -6.16
C SER A 197 14.00 -18.32 -6.35
N THR A 198 14.61 -17.71 -7.36
CA THR A 198 16.06 -17.72 -7.57
C THR A 198 16.54 -16.28 -7.64
N ILE A 199 17.57 -15.96 -6.85
CA ILE A 199 18.08 -14.62 -6.64
C ILE A 199 19.47 -14.55 -7.23
N SER A 200 19.64 -13.76 -8.29
CA SER A 200 20.95 -13.48 -8.88
C SER A 200 21.56 -12.25 -8.20
N ILE A 201 22.81 -12.39 -7.77
CA ILE A 201 23.63 -11.32 -7.19
C ILE A 201 24.75 -11.03 -8.20
N PRO A 202 24.63 -9.95 -8.98
CA PRO A 202 25.57 -9.64 -10.05
C PRO A 202 26.97 -9.27 -9.58
N THR A 203 27.93 -9.22 -10.50
CA THR A 203 29.25 -8.60 -10.23
C THR A 203 29.06 -7.16 -9.76
N GLY A 204 29.84 -6.74 -8.74
CA GLY A 204 29.75 -5.38 -8.19
C GLY A 204 28.58 -5.18 -7.21
N TRP A 205 27.94 -6.28 -6.79
CA TRP A 205 26.93 -6.28 -5.75
C TRP A 205 27.33 -7.19 -4.59
N ASN A 206 26.86 -6.86 -3.40
CA ASN A 206 26.89 -7.75 -2.24
C ASN A 206 25.48 -7.99 -1.73
N ALA A 207 25.30 -9.07 -0.98
CA ALA A 207 24.05 -9.45 -0.35
C ALA A 207 24.28 -9.84 1.10
N ALA A 208 23.41 -9.43 2.00
CA ALA A 208 23.44 -9.81 3.41
C ALA A 208 22.02 -9.95 3.96
N THR A 209 21.82 -10.87 4.89
CA THR A 209 20.52 -11.09 5.55
C THR A 209 20.35 -10.13 6.73
N ASP A 210 19.19 -9.47 6.83
CA ASP A 210 18.84 -8.61 7.97
C ASP A 210 18.16 -9.40 9.12
N GLU A 211 17.77 -8.69 10.19
CA GLU A 211 17.11 -9.29 11.37
C GLU A 211 15.69 -9.83 11.08
N HIS A 212 15.11 -9.47 9.94
CA HIS A 212 13.79 -9.89 9.47
C HIS A 212 13.89 -10.93 8.36
N HIS A 213 15.06 -11.54 8.17
CA HIS A 213 15.35 -12.50 7.12
C HIS A 213 15.23 -11.95 5.70
N ASN A 214 15.17 -10.63 5.49
CA ASN A 214 15.27 -10.08 4.14
C ASN A 214 16.71 -10.18 3.65
N LEU A 215 16.88 -10.50 2.37
CA LEU A 215 18.17 -10.42 1.72
C LEU A 215 18.33 -9.02 1.13
N ILE A 216 19.29 -8.27 1.65
CA ILE A 216 19.56 -6.89 1.26
C ILE A 216 20.75 -6.88 0.30
N LEU A 217 20.49 -6.55 -0.97
CA LEU A 217 21.51 -6.40 -1.99
C LEU A 217 21.95 -4.94 -2.06
N ARG A 218 23.25 -4.67 -2.04
CA ARG A 218 23.81 -3.32 -2.21
C ARG A 218 24.87 -3.29 -3.30
N ARG A 219 24.90 -2.21 -4.06
CA ARG A 219 25.97 -1.92 -5.02
C ARG A 219 27.27 -1.60 -4.26
N VAL A 220 28.38 -2.14 -4.74
CA VAL A 220 29.75 -1.91 -4.25
C VAL A 220 30.47 -0.91 -5.15
#